data_AF-A0A1C5IHR3-F1
#
_entry.id   AF-A0A1C5IHR3-F1
#
_cell.length_a   1.000
_cell.length_b   1.000
_cell.length_c   1.000
_cell.angle_alpha   90.00
_cell.angle_beta   90.00
_cell.angle_gamma   90.00
#
_symmetry.space_group_name_H-M   'P 1'
#
loop_
_entity.id
_entity.type
_entity.pdbx_description
1 polymer ?
#
loop_
_entity_poly.entity_id
_entity_poly.type
_entity_poly.pdbx_seq_one_letter_code
_entity_poly.pdbx_strand_id
1 'polypeptide(L)' 'MSSNAESMPEWPTAGHVPAAELARRQGVRPVISVDDLARPDLFESDDELDDFLADLYASRRAGAA' A
#
# COMPACT_ATOMS: atom_id res chain seq x y z
N MET A 1 4.49 44.79 -20.25
CA MET A 1 5.06 43.44 -20.15
C MET A 1 4.80 42.94 -18.73
N SER A 2 3.62 42.38 -18.44
CA SER A 2 3.34 41.74 -17.15
C SER A 2 3.21 40.25 -17.38
N SER A 3 4.16 39.48 -16.85
CA SER A 3 4.16 38.03 -16.90
C SER A 3 3.02 37.52 -16.02
N ASN A 4 1.96 37.01 -16.65
CA ASN A 4 0.87 36.34 -15.97
C ASN A 4 1.39 34.96 -15.55
N ALA A 5 2.06 34.88 -14.40
CA ALA A 5 2.38 33.61 -13.79
C ALA A 5 1.06 32.90 -13.49
N GLU A 6 0.74 31.89 -14.28
CA GLU A 6 -0.42 31.03 -14.09
C GLU A 6 -0.34 30.48 -12.66
N SER A 7 -1.29 30.90 -11.82
CA SER A 7 -1.44 30.38 -10.47
C SER A 7 -1.58 28.87 -10.58
N MET A 8 -0.58 28.12 -10.11
CA MET A 8 -0.74 26.68 -9.95
C MET A 8 -1.98 26.45 -9.07
N PRO A 9 -2.82 25.44 -9.36
CA PRO A 9 -3.91 25.09 -8.48
C PRO A 9 -3.28 24.81 -7.11
N GLU A 10 -3.70 25.57 -6.11
CA GLU A 10 -3.27 25.40 -4.72
C GLU A 10 -3.67 23.97 -4.33
N TRP A 11 -2.68 23.07 -4.25
CA TRP A 11 -2.93 21.73 -3.75
C TRP A 11 -3.49 21.94 -2.36
N PRO A 12 -4.66 21.37 -2.01
CA PRO A 12 -5.23 21.60 -0.71
C PRO A 12 -4.15 21.26 0.30
N THR A 13 -3.72 22.29 1.04
CA THR A 13 -2.82 22.20 2.17
C THR A 13 -3.61 21.50 3.27
N ALA A 14 -3.97 20.24 3.02
CA ALA A 14 -4.43 19.33 4.04
C ALA A 14 -3.25 19.26 5.00
N GLY A 15 -3.32 20.05 6.07
CA GLY A 15 -2.24 20.23 7.01
C GLY A 15 -1.70 18.86 7.39
N HIS A 16 -0.37 18.73 7.45
CA HIS A 16 0.30 17.46 7.72
C HIS A 16 -0.43 16.68 8.83
N VAL A 17 -1.04 15.56 8.47
CA VAL A 17 -1.72 14.67 9.41
C VAL A 17 -0.76 13.54 9.76
N PRO A 18 -0.40 13.35 11.05
CA PRO A 18 0.43 12.23 11.45
C PRO A 18 -0.19 10.88 11.05
N ALA A 19 0.63 9.92 10.65
CA ALA A 19 0.18 8.58 10.26
C ALA A 19 -0.69 7.91 11.34
N ALA A 20 -0.38 8.13 12.62
CA ALA A 20 -1.18 7.62 13.74
C ALA A 20 -2.61 8.19 13.74
N GLU A 21 -2.77 9.47 13.41
CA GLU A 21 -4.08 10.12 13.31
C GLU A 21 -4.85 9.62 12.07
N LEU A 22 -4.16 9.39 10.94
CA LEU A 22 -4.76 8.75 9.76
C LEU A 22 -5.24 7.33 10.05
N ALA A 23 -4.43 6.53 10.76
CA ALA A 23 -4.77 5.17 11.15
C ALA A 23 -6.02 5.13 12.03
N ARG A 24 -6.09 6.04 13.03
CA ARG A 24 -7.27 6.19 13.89
C ARG A 24 -8.54 6.53 13.11
N ARG A 25 -8.47 7.47 12.16
CA ARG A 25 -9.61 7.89 11.32
C ARG A 25 -10.11 6.77 10.41
N GLN A 26 -9.22 5.92 9.93
CA GLN A 26 -9.55 4.80 9.06
C GLN A 26 -9.91 3.51 9.83
N GLY A 27 -9.90 3.55 11.17
CA GLY A 27 -10.16 2.37 12.01
C GLY A 27 -9.10 1.28 11.87
N VAL A 28 -7.90 1.64 11.40
CA VAL A 28 -6.79 0.69 11.20
C VAL A 28 -6.27 0.29 12.57
N ARG A 29 -6.23 -1.02 12.81
CA ARG A 29 -5.66 -1.59 14.03
C ARG A 29 -4.18 -1.92 13.82
N PRO A 30 -3.31 -1.70 14.82
CA PRO A 30 -1.94 -2.19 14.78
C PRO A 30 -1.91 -3.71 14.62
N VAL A 31 -0.97 -4.19 13.82
CA VAL A 31 -0.64 -5.62 13.66
C VAL A 31 0.24 -6.00 14.85
N ILE A 32 -0.18 -6.98 15.64
CA ILE A 32 0.51 -7.40 16.86
C ILE A 32 1.13 -8.80 16.71
N SER A 33 0.56 -9.63 15.84
CA SER A 33 1.13 -10.92 15.40
C SER A 33 1.09 -11.05 13.88
N VAL A 34 1.92 -11.96 13.36
CA VAL A 34 1.80 -12.44 11.97
C VAL A 34 0.43 -13.06 11.72
N ASP A 35 -0.15 -13.70 12.74
CA ASP A 35 -1.48 -14.29 12.65
C ASP A 35 -2.58 -13.26 12.36
N ASP A 36 -2.39 -12.00 12.77
CA ASP A 36 -3.35 -10.92 12.46
C ASP A 36 -3.40 -10.59 10.96
N LEU A 37 -2.38 -10.99 10.20
CA LEU A 37 -2.31 -10.84 8.75
C LEU A 37 -2.85 -12.04 8.00
N ALA A 38 -3.06 -13.18 8.68
CA ALA A 38 -3.60 -14.37 8.06
C ALA A 38 -5.03 -14.11 7.60
N ARG A 39 -5.29 -14.36 6.32
CA ARG A 39 -6.64 -14.34 5.75
C ARG A 39 -7.04 -15.77 5.44
N PRO A 40 -8.00 -16.36 6.18
CA PRO A 40 -8.53 -17.67 5.82
C PRO A 40 -9.17 -17.58 4.43
N ASP A 41 -9.07 -18.67 3.68
CA ASP A 41 -9.64 -18.81 2.33
C ASP A 41 -9.13 -17.75 1.33
N LEU A 42 -7.92 -17.21 1.56
CA LEU A 42 -7.27 -16.30 0.61
C LEU A 42 -6.91 -17.00 -0.69
N PHE A 43 -6.61 -18.29 -0.62
CA PHE A 43 -6.37 -19.18 -1.74
C PHE A 43 -7.42 -20.28 -1.70
N GLU A 44 -7.93 -20.64 -2.87
CA GLU A 44 -8.94 -21.69 -3.04
C GLU A 44 -8.32 -23.09 -2.94
N SER A 45 -6.99 -23.19 -3.09
CA SER A 45 -6.23 -24.44 -3.03
C SER A 45 -4.74 -24.22 -2.75
N ASP A 46 -4.05 -25.29 -2.33
CA ASP A 46 -2.60 -25.28 -2.19
C ASP A 46 -1.88 -25.11 -3.54
N ASP A 47 -2.45 -25.65 -4.63
CA ASP A 47 -1.89 -25.49 -5.99
C ASP A 47 -1.87 -24.01 -6.42
N GLU A 48 -2.94 -23.26 -6.11
CA GLU A 48 -3.01 -21.81 -6.39
C GLU A 48 -1.96 -21.02 -5.58
N LEU A 49 -1.75 -21.40 -4.32
CA LEU A 49 -0.71 -20.81 -3.49
C LEU A 49 0.68 -21.06 -4.08
N ASP A 50 0.97 -22.28 -4.54
CA ASP A 50 2.24 -22.64 -5.16
C ASP A 50 2.50 -21.86 -6.45
N ASP A 51 1.49 -21.72 -7.31
CA ASP A 51 1.58 -20.92 -8.54
C ASP A 51 1.86 -19.44 -8.23
N PHE A 52 1.16 -18.86 -7.24
CA PHE A 52 1.41 -17.49 -6.80
C PHE A 52 2.85 -17.31 -6.28
N LEU A 53 3.33 -18.24 -5.47
CA LEU A 53 4.70 -18.18 -4.93
C LEU A 53 5.74 -18.28 -6.04
N ALA A 54 5.53 -19.15 -7.04
CA ALA A 54 6.43 -19.27 -8.18
C ALA A 54 6.54 -17.96 -8.96
N ASP A 55 5.42 -17.31 -9.28
CA ASP A 55 5.40 -16.02 -9.98
C ASP A 55 6.04 -14.90 -9.15
N LEU A 56 5.74 -14.84 -7.84
CA LEU A 56 6.32 -13.87 -6.93
C LEU A 56 7.85 -14.00 -6.87
N TYR A 57 8.38 -15.22 -6.77
CA TYR A 57 9.82 -15.47 -6.76
C TYR A 57 10.47 -15.10 -8.10
N ALA A 58 9.83 -15.42 -9.22
CA ALA A 58 10.31 -15.03 -10.55
C ALA A 58 10.39 -13.51 -10.68
N SER A 59 9.32 -12.80 -10.34
CA SER A 59 9.22 -11.33 -10.37
C SER A 59 10.28 -10.65 -9.50
N ARG A 60 10.45 -11.14 -8.25
CA ARG A 60 11.48 -10.61 -7.34
C ARG A 60 12.89 -10.79 -7.89
N ARG A 61 13.16 -11.92 -8.54
CA ARG A 61 14.48 -12.23 -9.09
C ARG A 61 14.77 -11.48 -10.38
N ALA A 62 13.75 -11.18 -11.17
CA ALA A 62 13.86 -10.34 -12.36
C ALA A 62 14.24 -8.88 -12.03
N GLY A 63 13.72 -8.34 -10.92
CA GLY A 63 14.07 -6.98 -10.45
C GLY A 63 15.44 -6.87 -9.76
N ALA A 64 16.13 -7.99 -9.52
CA ALA A 64 17.45 -8.04 -8.90
C ALA A 64 18.60 -8.26 -9.92
N ALA A 65 18.27 -8.30 -11.22
CA ALA A 65 19.20 -8.51 -12.33
C ALA A 65 19.56 -7.19 -13.03
#